data_AF-K1T7B2-F1
#
_entry.id   AF-K1T7B2-F1
#
_cell.length_a   1.000
_cell.length_b   1.000
_cell.length_c   1.000
_cell.angle_alpha   90.00
_cell.angle_beta   90.00
_cell.angle_gamma   90.00
#
_symmetry.space_group_name_H-M   'P 1'
#
loop_
_entity.id
_entity.type
_entity.pdbx_description
1 polymer ?
#
loop_
_entity_poly.entity_id
_entity_poly.type
_entity_poly.pdbx_seq_one_letter_code
_entity_poly.pdbx_strand_id
1 'polypeptide(L)'
;SWNGSNFTYEKKKLSGATFKVTAGANIYKADGTKVYSAGDVVAESLTTGTDGQVVLSDLHLGTYVVTEIESIDGYTINTTPQTVAVEYKDQTVTVQYESTTIENTRQKADVSVVKKDSDTENPLDGGKYTLYAGNDIKNYAGQVIVTKGTALETVTTGADGKASYSVDLPISNGYYIQETQAPYAYIRNSKDVYSFNFNVLPETQAKASFSHTFVND
;
A
#
# COMPACT_ATOMS: atom_id res chain seq x y z
N SER A 1 13.01 -5.79 0.24
CA SER A 1 13.92 -6.91 -0.14
C SER A 1 13.19 -8.23 0.08
N TRP A 2 13.80 -9.35 -0.33
CA TRP A 2 13.31 -10.70 -0.03
C TRP A 2 14.30 -11.37 0.93
N ASN A 3 13.83 -11.98 2.01
CA ASN A 3 14.68 -12.60 3.03
C ASN A 3 14.70 -14.15 2.97
N GLY A 4 14.03 -14.75 1.99
CA GLY A 4 13.89 -16.20 1.85
C GLY A 4 12.54 -16.76 2.29
N SER A 5 11.76 -16.02 3.09
CA SER A 5 10.42 -16.42 3.54
C SER A 5 9.36 -15.33 3.39
N ASN A 6 9.75 -14.06 3.51
CA ASN A 6 8.84 -12.95 3.35
C ASN A 6 9.53 -11.74 2.70
N PHE A 7 8.71 -10.82 2.19
CA PHE A 7 9.16 -9.52 1.75
C PHE A 7 9.42 -8.63 2.97
N THR A 8 10.54 -7.94 2.96
CA THR A 8 10.87 -6.90 3.94
C THR A 8 10.69 -5.53 3.31
N TYR A 9 9.92 -4.68 3.99
CA TYR A 9 9.57 -3.34 3.55
C TYR A 9 10.18 -2.28 4.44
N GLU A 10 10.53 -1.14 3.86
CA GLU A 10 11.11 0.00 4.58
C GLU A 10 10.28 1.26 4.34
N LYS A 11 10.37 2.21 5.30
CA LYS A 11 9.82 3.54 5.11
C LYS A 11 10.68 4.30 4.09
N LYS A 12 10.03 5.01 3.17
CA LYS A 12 10.69 5.91 2.22
C LYS A 12 9.93 7.20 2.09
N LYS A 13 10.66 8.25 1.72
CA LYS A 13 10.09 9.49 1.23
C LYS A 13 9.45 9.23 -0.15
N LEU A 14 8.23 9.70 -0.35
CA LEU A 14 7.42 9.40 -1.54
C LEU A 14 7.38 10.65 -2.43
N SER A 15 7.73 10.49 -3.70
CA SER A 15 7.62 11.54 -4.71
C SER A 15 6.33 11.37 -5.49
N GLY A 16 5.63 12.47 -5.76
CA GLY A 16 4.40 12.47 -6.57
C GLY A 16 3.11 12.59 -5.77
N ALA A 17 3.14 12.50 -4.43
CA ALA A 17 1.98 12.79 -3.60
C ALA A 17 1.65 14.29 -3.63
N THR A 18 0.36 14.61 -3.67
CA THR A 18 -0.14 15.97 -3.89
C THR A 18 -0.93 16.47 -2.69
N PHE A 19 -0.70 17.73 -2.32
CA PHE A 19 -1.25 18.36 -1.12
C PHE A 19 -2.01 19.65 -1.43
N LYS A 20 -2.92 19.97 -0.53
CA LYS A 20 -3.64 21.23 -0.43
C LYS A 20 -3.34 21.90 0.91
N VAL A 21 -3.21 23.21 0.89
CA VAL A 21 -3.04 24.04 2.09
C VAL A 21 -4.19 25.03 2.19
N THR A 22 -4.88 25.03 3.32
CA THR A 22 -5.91 26.02 3.66
C THR A 22 -5.51 26.82 4.89
N ALA A 23 -6.12 27.99 5.06
CA ALA A 23 -5.96 28.77 6.28
C ALA A 23 -6.74 28.08 7.43
N GLY A 24 -6.05 27.77 8.53
CA GLY A 24 -6.67 27.18 9.73
C GLY A 24 -7.41 28.18 10.61
N ALA A 25 -7.12 29.48 10.45
CA ALA A 25 -7.78 30.60 11.10
C ALA A 25 -7.79 31.81 10.16
N ASN A 26 -8.43 32.92 10.56
CA ASN A 26 -8.23 34.17 9.84
C ASN A 26 -6.76 34.61 9.97
N ILE A 27 -6.15 34.96 8.84
CA ILE A 27 -4.74 35.37 8.76
C ILE A 27 -4.68 36.86 8.42
N TYR A 28 -3.83 37.60 9.13
CA TYR A 28 -3.72 39.05 9.00
C TYR A 28 -2.28 39.47 8.76
N LYS A 29 -2.10 40.60 8.07
CA LYS A 29 -0.82 41.32 8.04
C LYS A 29 -0.58 42.05 9.36
N ALA A 30 0.66 42.50 9.57
CA ALA A 30 1.03 43.30 10.73
C ALA A 30 0.21 44.62 10.86
N ASP A 31 -0.28 45.16 9.75
CA ASP A 31 -1.14 46.36 9.72
C ASP A 31 -2.62 46.08 10.07
N GLY A 32 -2.97 44.82 10.37
CA GLY A 32 -4.32 44.39 10.70
C GLY A 32 -5.20 44.06 9.48
N THR A 33 -4.68 44.16 8.25
CA THR A 33 -5.40 43.75 7.04
C THR A 33 -5.57 42.24 6.99
N LYS A 34 -6.79 41.75 6.87
CA LYS A 34 -7.06 40.31 6.68
C LYS A 34 -6.60 39.86 5.29
N VAL A 35 -5.79 38.80 5.24
CA VAL A 35 -5.26 38.18 4.01
C VAL A 35 -6.09 36.96 3.63
N TYR A 36 -6.38 36.10 4.61
CA TYR A 36 -7.19 34.90 4.44
C TYR A 36 -8.25 34.81 5.53
N SER A 37 -9.42 34.31 5.18
CA SER A 37 -10.41 33.82 6.13
C SER A 37 -10.13 32.35 6.45
N ALA A 38 -10.57 31.88 7.62
CA ALA A 38 -10.48 30.46 7.96
C ALA A 38 -11.16 29.59 6.88
N GLY A 39 -10.46 28.57 6.41
CA GLY A 39 -10.89 27.66 5.34
C GLY A 39 -10.50 28.09 3.92
N ASP A 40 -10.01 29.33 3.73
CA ASP A 40 -9.58 29.79 2.40
C ASP A 40 -8.44 28.91 1.87
N VAL A 41 -8.48 28.58 0.58
CA VAL A 41 -7.41 27.86 -0.10
C VAL A 41 -6.22 28.80 -0.27
N VAL A 42 -5.09 28.41 0.30
CA VAL A 42 -3.83 29.15 0.22
C VAL A 42 -3.01 28.62 -0.95
N ALA A 43 -2.95 27.30 -1.11
CA ALA A 43 -2.33 26.61 -2.22
C ALA A 43 -2.99 25.25 -2.45
N GLU A 44 -2.94 24.76 -3.69
CA GLU A 44 -3.48 23.46 -4.07
C GLU A 44 -2.54 22.84 -5.12
N SER A 45 -2.63 21.52 -5.29
CA SER A 45 -1.80 20.76 -6.22
C SER A 45 -0.28 20.86 -5.94
N LEU A 46 0.10 20.92 -4.67
CA LEU A 46 1.49 20.92 -4.24
C LEU A 46 2.05 19.49 -4.27
N THR A 47 2.91 19.17 -5.23
CA THR A 47 3.43 17.81 -5.41
C THR A 47 4.82 17.64 -4.79
N THR A 48 5.02 16.53 -4.09
CA THR A 48 6.30 16.13 -3.51
C THR A 48 7.35 15.79 -4.59
N GLY A 49 8.53 16.39 -4.45
CA GLY A 49 9.67 16.14 -5.32
C GLY A 49 10.31 14.77 -5.10
N THR A 50 11.41 14.50 -5.81
CA THR A 50 12.13 13.21 -5.73
C THR A 50 12.72 12.91 -4.35
N ASP A 51 12.92 13.95 -3.53
CA ASP A 51 13.31 13.85 -2.13
C ASP A 51 12.10 13.62 -1.20
N GLY A 52 10.90 13.48 -1.75
CA GLY A 52 9.61 13.32 -1.09
C GLY A 52 9.18 14.50 -0.23
N GLN A 53 9.61 15.71 -0.58
CA GLN A 53 9.26 16.94 0.10
C GLN A 53 8.62 17.93 -0.88
N VAL A 54 7.77 18.80 -0.36
CA VAL A 54 7.27 19.99 -1.08
C VAL A 54 7.35 21.18 -0.15
N VAL A 55 7.76 22.33 -0.68
CA VAL A 55 7.94 23.56 0.10
C VAL A 55 6.97 24.61 -0.43
N LEU A 56 6.18 25.17 0.47
CA LEU A 56 5.37 26.37 0.23
C LEU A 56 6.04 27.53 0.97
N SER A 57 6.44 28.55 0.21
CA SER A 57 7.15 29.74 0.72
C SER A 57 6.25 30.99 0.69
N ASP A 58 6.78 32.10 1.21
CA ASP A 58 6.12 33.42 1.20
C ASP A 58 4.75 33.44 1.92
N LEU A 59 4.63 32.61 2.97
CA LEU A 59 3.46 32.57 3.84
C LEU A 59 3.44 33.74 4.82
N HIS A 60 2.23 34.21 5.12
CA HIS A 60 2.01 35.15 6.22
C HIS A 60 2.07 34.39 7.55
N LEU A 61 2.32 35.11 8.65
CA LEU A 61 2.20 34.50 9.98
C LEU A 61 0.74 34.09 10.24
N GLY A 62 0.53 32.86 10.68
CA GLY A 62 -0.80 32.32 10.90
C GLY A 62 -0.84 30.80 10.98
N THR A 63 -2.05 30.27 11.20
CA THR A 63 -2.31 28.84 11.24
C THR A 63 -2.73 28.35 9.86
N TYR A 64 -2.13 27.25 9.41
CA TYR A 64 -2.39 26.57 8.15
C TYR A 64 -2.78 25.12 8.40
N VAL A 65 -3.57 24.55 7.50
CA VAL A 65 -3.96 23.14 7.50
C VAL A 65 -3.49 22.52 6.19
N VAL A 66 -2.68 21.48 6.29
CA VAL A 66 -2.13 20.71 5.17
C VAL A 66 -2.90 19.40 5.07
N THR A 67 -3.43 19.11 3.89
CA THR A 67 -4.19 17.88 3.63
C THR A 67 -3.65 17.24 2.35
N GLU A 68 -3.36 15.94 2.40
CA GLU A 68 -3.09 15.17 1.19
C GLU A 68 -4.38 15.01 0.38
N ILE A 69 -4.30 15.29 -0.92
CA ILE A 69 -5.45 15.21 -1.84
C ILE A 69 -5.28 14.14 -2.91
N GLU A 70 -4.07 13.64 -3.11
CA GLU A 70 -3.76 12.52 -4.02
C GLU A 70 -2.48 11.84 -3.50
N SER A 71 -2.55 10.52 -3.33
CA SER A 71 -1.43 9.62 -3.02
C SER A 71 -0.80 9.11 -4.32
N ILE A 72 0.27 8.34 -4.17
CA ILE A 72 0.94 7.67 -5.29
C ILE A 72 0.46 6.23 -5.46
N ASP A 73 0.73 5.68 -6.66
CA ASP A 73 0.43 4.30 -7.00
C ASP A 73 0.92 3.31 -5.94
N GLY A 74 -0.01 2.47 -5.49
CA GLY A 74 0.25 1.41 -4.54
C GLY A 74 0.29 1.85 -3.07
N TYR A 75 -0.09 3.08 -2.77
CA TYR A 75 -0.23 3.60 -1.41
C TYR A 75 -1.64 4.14 -1.18
N THR A 76 -2.11 4.01 0.05
CA THR A 76 -3.40 4.57 0.47
C THR A 76 -3.26 6.03 0.86
N ILE A 77 -4.15 6.87 0.37
CA ILE A 77 -4.23 8.28 0.74
C ILE A 77 -4.50 8.45 2.24
N ASN A 78 -3.80 9.40 2.86
CA ASN A 78 -4.02 9.79 4.24
C ASN A 78 -4.56 11.22 4.32
N THR A 79 -5.89 11.34 4.34
CA THR A 79 -6.59 12.62 4.37
C THR A 79 -6.65 13.26 5.77
N THR A 80 -5.94 12.72 6.77
CA THR A 80 -5.86 13.29 8.12
C THR A 80 -5.16 14.65 8.07
N PRO A 81 -5.88 15.77 8.30
CA PRO A 81 -5.29 17.09 8.15
C PRO A 81 -4.20 17.33 9.20
N GLN A 82 -3.13 18.01 8.79
CA GLN A 82 -2.04 18.41 9.67
C GLN A 82 -2.04 19.93 9.85
N THR A 83 -2.07 20.38 11.10
CA THR A 83 -2.03 21.81 11.42
C THR A 83 -0.60 22.28 11.61
N VAL A 84 -0.25 23.39 10.95
CA VAL A 84 1.05 24.05 11.07
C VAL A 84 0.82 25.50 11.45
N ALA A 85 1.49 25.98 12.51
CA ALA A 85 1.45 27.37 12.93
C ALA A 85 2.76 28.06 12.54
N VAL A 86 2.69 29.07 11.67
CA VAL A 86 3.83 29.92 11.32
C VAL A 86 3.77 31.14 12.22
N GLU A 87 4.57 31.13 13.28
CA GLU A 87 4.54 32.13 14.35
C GLU A 87 5.83 32.94 14.43
N TYR A 88 5.72 34.24 14.63
CA TYR A 88 6.89 35.07 14.86
C TYR A 88 7.77 34.52 15.99
N LYS A 89 9.05 34.25 15.70
CA LYS A 89 10.02 33.82 16.71
C LYS A 89 10.72 35.02 17.36
N ASP A 90 11.65 35.66 16.66
CA ASP A 90 12.36 36.84 17.16
C ASP A 90 12.93 37.72 16.01
N GLN A 91 13.52 38.87 16.36
CA GLN A 91 14.03 39.86 15.40
C GLN A 91 15.31 39.41 14.66
N THR A 92 15.95 38.32 15.10
CA THR A 92 17.18 37.80 14.50
C THR A 92 16.92 36.67 13.50
N VAL A 93 15.71 36.08 13.52
CA VAL A 93 15.29 35.04 12.57
C VAL A 93 14.70 35.69 11.31
N THR A 94 15.43 35.66 10.21
CA THR A 94 14.99 36.20 8.91
C THR A 94 14.04 35.28 8.15
N VAL A 95 14.09 33.96 8.38
CA VAL A 95 13.21 32.97 7.72
C VAL A 95 12.81 31.91 8.73
N GLN A 96 11.51 31.63 8.81
CA GLN A 96 10.97 30.55 9.62
C GLN A 96 10.62 29.35 8.75
N TYR A 97 11.03 28.16 9.20
CA TYR A 97 10.63 26.89 8.63
C TYR A 97 9.80 26.14 9.67
N GLU A 98 8.64 25.69 9.24
CA GLU A 98 7.83 24.72 9.97
C GLU A 98 7.52 23.57 9.02
N SER A 99 7.47 22.36 9.55
CA SER A 99 7.29 21.15 8.75
C SER A 99 6.33 20.20 9.43
N THR A 100 5.53 19.51 8.63
CA THR A 100 4.74 18.36 9.06
C THR A 100 5.03 17.17 8.15
N THR A 101 4.68 15.97 8.59
CA THR A 101 4.86 14.73 7.84
C THR A 101 3.52 13.99 7.80
N ILE A 102 3.12 13.58 6.61
CA ILE A 102 1.98 12.69 6.39
C ILE A 102 2.55 11.35 5.94
N GLU A 103 2.15 10.28 6.62
CA GLU A 103 2.58 8.91 6.30
C GLU A 103 1.45 8.15 5.59
N ASN A 104 1.78 7.54 4.46
CA ASN A 104 0.87 6.69 3.70
C ASN A 104 1.20 5.22 3.95
N THR A 105 0.18 4.38 3.87
CA THR A 105 0.34 2.93 4.02
C THR A 105 0.34 2.29 2.64
N ARG A 106 1.22 1.31 2.42
CA ARG A 106 1.20 0.55 1.16
C ARG A 106 -0.06 -0.31 1.08
N GLN A 107 -0.61 -0.44 -0.13
CA GLN A 107 -1.64 -1.41 -0.42
C GLN A 107 -1.12 -2.85 -0.22
N LYS A 108 -1.96 -3.71 0.32
CA LYS A 108 -1.66 -5.10 0.63
C LYS A 108 -2.43 -6.08 -0.25
N ALA A 109 -2.02 -7.34 -0.21
CA ALA A 109 -2.63 -8.41 -0.97
C ALA A 109 -2.81 -9.66 -0.09
N ASP A 110 -4.03 -10.19 -0.05
CA ASP A 110 -4.35 -11.45 0.63
C ASP A 110 -4.64 -12.54 -0.39
N VAL A 111 -4.15 -13.74 -0.12
CA VAL A 111 -4.39 -14.92 -0.95
C VAL A 111 -4.92 -16.05 -0.07
N SER A 112 -5.90 -16.79 -0.58
CA SER A 112 -6.42 -18.00 0.04
C SER A 112 -6.73 -19.08 -0.98
N VAL A 113 -6.85 -20.31 -0.50
CA VAL A 113 -7.34 -21.45 -1.28
C VAL A 113 -8.49 -22.13 -0.55
N VAL A 114 -9.38 -22.71 -1.34
CA VAL A 114 -10.42 -23.63 -0.90
C VAL A 114 -10.21 -24.95 -1.62
N LYS A 115 -10.35 -26.07 -0.92
CA LYS A 115 -10.30 -27.41 -1.49
C LYS A 115 -11.58 -28.16 -1.16
N LYS A 116 -12.23 -28.68 -2.21
CA LYS A 116 -13.38 -29.56 -2.09
C LYS A 116 -13.22 -30.85 -2.90
N ASP A 117 -14.05 -31.81 -2.56
CA ASP A 117 -14.37 -33.00 -3.34
C ASP A 117 -15.19 -32.60 -4.58
N SER A 118 -14.89 -33.18 -5.74
CA SER A 118 -15.56 -32.81 -7.00
C SER A 118 -17.01 -33.27 -7.09
N ASP A 119 -17.35 -34.41 -6.48
CA ASP A 119 -18.68 -35.02 -6.54
C ASP A 119 -19.60 -34.51 -5.42
N THR A 120 -19.09 -34.52 -4.19
CA THR A 120 -19.88 -34.23 -2.98
C THR A 120 -19.81 -32.78 -2.53
N GLU A 121 -18.89 -32.00 -3.10
CA GLU A 121 -18.54 -30.62 -2.70
C GLU A 121 -18.07 -30.46 -1.25
N ASN A 122 -17.83 -31.57 -0.55
CA ASN A 122 -17.34 -31.55 0.83
C ASN A 122 -15.94 -30.93 0.92
N PRO A 123 -15.64 -30.16 1.98
CA PRO A 123 -14.31 -29.62 2.20
C PRO A 123 -13.28 -30.73 2.46
N LEU A 124 -12.04 -30.55 1.98
CA LEU A 124 -10.98 -31.54 2.17
C LEU A 124 -9.76 -30.97 2.91
N ASP A 125 -9.40 -31.68 3.97
CA ASP A 125 -8.27 -31.42 4.85
C ASP A 125 -6.95 -31.98 4.28
N GLY A 126 -5.84 -31.33 4.60
CA GLY A 126 -4.49 -31.85 4.35
C GLY A 126 -3.95 -31.65 2.93
N GLY A 127 -4.67 -30.97 2.03
CA GLY A 127 -4.15 -30.62 0.71
C GLY A 127 -3.10 -29.51 0.80
N LYS A 128 -1.94 -29.66 0.14
CA LYS A 128 -0.89 -28.64 0.12
C LYS A 128 -0.88 -27.84 -1.17
N TYR A 129 -0.80 -26.52 -1.01
CA TYR A 129 -0.83 -25.56 -2.10
C TYR A 129 0.36 -24.62 -1.97
N THR A 130 1.12 -24.50 -3.04
CA THR A 130 2.28 -23.62 -3.09
C THR A 130 1.95 -22.41 -3.97
N LEU A 131 2.18 -21.22 -3.42
CA LEU A 131 2.14 -19.95 -4.13
C LEU A 131 3.53 -19.65 -4.71
N TYR A 132 3.55 -19.22 -5.97
CA TYR A 132 4.77 -18.92 -6.69
C TYR A 132 4.73 -17.51 -7.30
N ALA A 133 5.91 -16.93 -7.49
CA ALA A 133 6.06 -15.71 -8.27
C ALA A 133 5.75 -15.96 -9.76
N GLY A 134 4.81 -15.23 -10.33
CA GLY A 134 4.41 -15.34 -11.75
C GLY A 134 5.32 -14.58 -12.73
N ASN A 135 6.12 -13.65 -12.20
CA ASN A 135 7.15 -12.88 -12.91
C ASN A 135 8.34 -12.61 -11.99
N ASP A 136 9.41 -12.03 -12.56
CA ASP A 136 10.49 -11.46 -11.75
C ASP A 136 9.95 -10.28 -10.94
N ILE A 137 10.06 -10.37 -9.62
CA ILE A 137 9.65 -9.31 -8.70
C ILE A 137 10.86 -8.44 -8.45
N LYS A 138 10.72 -7.14 -8.70
CA LYS A 138 11.78 -6.14 -8.56
C LYS A 138 11.56 -5.27 -7.33
N ASN A 139 12.65 -4.80 -6.73
CA ASN A 139 12.59 -3.74 -5.74
C ASN A 139 12.45 -2.35 -6.41
N TYR A 140 12.33 -1.32 -5.59
CA TYR A 140 12.23 0.08 -6.05
C TYR A 140 13.44 0.56 -6.87
N ALA A 141 14.63 -0.04 -6.68
CA ALA A 141 15.82 0.26 -7.47
C ALA A 141 15.86 -0.51 -8.81
N GLY A 142 14.79 -1.25 -9.15
CA GLY A 142 14.70 -2.05 -10.37
C GLY A 142 15.46 -3.38 -10.32
N GLN A 143 16.05 -3.75 -9.18
CA GLN A 143 16.78 -5.00 -9.00
C GLN A 143 15.79 -6.14 -8.77
N VAL A 144 15.98 -7.27 -9.47
CA VAL A 144 15.21 -8.49 -9.24
C VAL A 144 15.56 -9.04 -7.86
N ILE A 145 14.55 -9.16 -6.98
CA ILE A 145 14.69 -9.71 -5.63
C ILE A 145 14.08 -11.10 -5.49
N VAL A 146 13.16 -11.48 -6.39
CA VAL A 146 12.61 -12.82 -6.53
C VAL A 146 12.46 -13.12 -8.01
N THR A 147 12.97 -14.26 -8.47
CA THR A 147 12.83 -14.68 -9.87
C THR A 147 11.47 -15.32 -10.13
N LYS A 148 10.98 -15.23 -11.36
CA LYS A 148 9.80 -15.96 -11.80
C LYS A 148 9.92 -17.45 -11.45
N GLY A 149 8.84 -18.03 -10.92
CA GLY A 149 8.74 -19.44 -10.55
C GLY A 149 9.32 -19.77 -9.17
N THR A 150 9.85 -18.81 -8.42
CA THR A 150 10.25 -19.03 -7.03
C THR A 150 9.01 -19.36 -6.18
N ALA A 151 9.08 -20.45 -5.42
CA ALA A 151 8.09 -20.78 -4.41
C ALA A 151 8.18 -19.78 -3.25
N LEU A 152 7.06 -19.11 -2.94
CA LEU A 152 6.98 -18.08 -1.91
C LEU A 152 6.56 -18.67 -0.57
N GLU A 153 5.49 -19.47 -0.59
CA GLU A 153 4.93 -20.08 0.62
C GLU A 153 4.11 -21.32 0.23
N THR A 154 4.08 -22.31 1.11
CA THR A 154 3.18 -23.48 0.98
C THR A 154 2.26 -23.53 2.19
N VAL A 155 0.97 -23.67 1.94
CA VAL A 155 -0.07 -23.78 2.96
C VAL A 155 -0.76 -25.14 2.86
N THR A 156 -1.39 -25.58 3.95
CA THR A 156 -2.15 -26.83 4.02
C THR A 156 -3.60 -26.52 4.38
N THR A 157 -4.57 -27.05 3.63
CA THR A 157 -6.00 -26.88 3.95
C THR A 157 -6.33 -27.54 5.28
N GLY A 158 -7.18 -26.90 6.08
CA GLY A 158 -7.71 -27.49 7.32
C GLY A 158 -9.00 -28.28 7.10
N ALA A 159 -9.63 -28.71 8.19
CA ALA A 159 -10.89 -29.45 8.19
C ALA A 159 -12.07 -28.72 7.49
N ASP A 160 -12.02 -27.39 7.39
CA ASP A 160 -13.00 -26.57 6.65
C ASP A 160 -12.67 -26.44 5.16
N GLY A 161 -11.61 -27.12 4.71
CA GLY A 161 -11.13 -27.12 3.33
C GLY A 161 -10.40 -25.84 2.95
N LYS A 162 -10.01 -24.97 3.89
CA LYS A 162 -9.44 -23.66 3.57
C LYS A 162 -8.02 -23.52 4.08
N ALA A 163 -7.25 -22.67 3.39
CA ALA A 163 -5.96 -22.17 3.87
C ALA A 163 -5.70 -20.76 3.36
N SER A 164 -4.95 -19.98 4.12
CA SER A 164 -4.55 -18.61 3.78
C SER A 164 -3.03 -18.48 3.84
N TYR A 165 -2.48 -17.70 2.91
CA TYR A 165 -1.05 -17.39 2.86
C TYR A 165 -0.73 -16.23 3.81
N SER A 166 0.45 -16.24 4.40
CA SER A 166 0.95 -15.23 5.35
C SER A 166 2.03 -14.32 4.77
N VAL A 167 2.58 -14.66 3.60
CA VAL A 167 3.54 -13.82 2.88
C VAL A 167 2.90 -12.46 2.52
N ASP A 168 3.60 -11.37 2.84
CA ASP A 168 3.12 -9.99 2.60
C ASP A 168 3.48 -9.58 1.16
N LEU A 169 2.63 -9.96 0.21
CA LEU A 169 2.91 -9.87 -1.23
C LEU A 169 2.94 -8.43 -1.74
N PRO A 170 3.92 -8.06 -2.58
CA PRO A 170 3.88 -6.80 -3.30
C PRO A 170 2.78 -6.82 -4.37
N ILE A 171 1.99 -5.75 -4.44
CA ILE A 171 1.09 -5.50 -5.58
C ILE A 171 1.87 -5.19 -6.86
N SER A 172 1.15 -5.03 -7.98
CA SER A 172 1.72 -4.84 -9.33
C SER A 172 2.57 -6.02 -9.80
N ASN A 173 2.24 -7.22 -9.35
CA ASN A 173 2.92 -8.46 -9.71
C ASN A 173 1.91 -9.58 -9.96
N GLY A 174 2.33 -10.52 -10.81
CA GLY A 174 1.64 -11.77 -11.09
C GLY A 174 2.11 -12.89 -10.17
N TYR A 175 1.19 -13.80 -9.88
CA TYR A 175 1.39 -14.95 -9.02
C TYR A 175 0.66 -16.15 -9.60
N TYR A 176 1.02 -17.35 -9.16
CA TYR A 176 0.22 -18.54 -9.43
C TYR A 176 0.25 -19.53 -8.28
N ILE A 177 -0.81 -20.32 -8.15
CA ILE A 177 -0.97 -21.37 -7.15
C ILE A 177 -1.02 -22.72 -7.85
N GLN A 178 -0.39 -23.71 -7.23
CA GLN A 178 -0.44 -25.10 -7.67
C GLN A 178 -0.65 -26.02 -6.47
N GLU A 179 -1.53 -27.01 -6.59
CA GLU A 179 -1.59 -28.15 -5.65
C GLU A 179 -0.28 -28.94 -5.76
N THR A 180 0.45 -29.07 -4.65
CA THR A 180 1.72 -29.83 -4.56
C THR A 180 1.54 -31.18 -3.88
N GLN A 181 0.50 -31.33 -3.05
CA GLN A 181 0.11 -32.60 -2.44
C GLN A 181 -1.41 -32.66 -2.32
N ALA A 182 -2.02 -33.74 -2.82
CA ALA A 182 -3.45 -33.97 -2.62
C ALA A 182 -3.78 -34.33 -1.17
N PRO A 183 -5.02 -34.07 -0.71
CA PRO A 183 -5.58 -34.68 0.49
C PRO A 183 -5.42 -36.21 0.51
N TYR A 184 -5.42 -36.81 1.70
CA TYR A 184 -5.33 -38.26 1.85
C TYR A 184 -6.45 -38.98 1.07
N ALA A 185 -6.09 -40.03 0.34
CA ALA A 185 -6.96 -40.83 -0.53
C ALA A 185 -7.50 -40.13 -1.80
N TYR A 186 -7.03 -38.91 -2.12
CA TYR A 186 -7.36 -38.22 -3.38
C TYR A 186 -6.20 -38.25 -4.38
N ILE A 187 -6.52 -38.16 -5.67
CA ILE A 187 -5.52 -38.04 -6.73
C ILE A 187 -5.16 -36.57 -6.92
N ARG A 188 -3.86 -36.25 -6.96
CA ARG A 188 -3.37 -34.88 -7.20
C ARG A 188 -3.68 -34.42 -8.61
N ASN A 189 -4.31 -33.25 -8.73
CA ASN A 189 -4.54 -32.61 -10.02
C ASN A 189 -3.38 -31.68 -10.39
N SER A 190 -2.34 -32.24 -11.03
CA SER A 190 -1.15 -31.47 -11.39
C SER A 190 -1.36 -30.45 -12.53
N LYS A 191 -2.52 -30.48 -13.20
CA LYS A 191 -2.86 -29.56 -14.30
C LYS A 191 -3.54 -28.29 -13.80
N ASP A 192 -4.08 -28.31 -12.59
CA ASP A 192 -4.75 -27.16 -11.99
C ASP A 192 -3.71 -26.18 -11.45
N VAL A 193 -3.32 -25.25 -12.33
CA VAL A 193 -2.40 -24.15 -12.02
C VAL A 193 -3.14 -22.86 -12.30
N TYR A 194 -3.43 -22.11 -11.25
CA TYR A 194 -4.18 -20.87 -11.38
C TYR A 194 -3.26 -19.65 -11.29
N SER A 195 -3.23 -18.83 -12.34
CA SER A 195 -2.45 -17.59 -12.40
C SER A 195 -3.34 -16.37 -12.22
N PHE A 196 -2.85 -15.36 -11.49
CA PHE A 196 -3.56 -14.11 -11.22
C PHE A 196 -2.58 -12.95 -11.04
N ASN A 197 -3.09 -11.73 -11.12
CA ASN A 197 -2.31 -10.50 -10.91
C ASN A 197 -2.94 -9.66 -9.82
N PHE A 198 -2.10 -9.07 -8.97
CA PHE A 198 -2.52 -7.94 -8.14
C PHE A 198 -2.15 -6.65 -8.87
N ASN A 199 -3.15 -5.87 -9.26
CA ASN A 199 -2.95 -4.55 -9.84
C ASN A 199 -2.94 -3.47 -8.74
N VAL A 200 -2.47 -2.27 -9.07
CA VAL A 200 -2.67 -1.08 -8.24
C VAL A 200 -4.18 -0.88 -8.04
N LEU A 201 -4.57 -0.61 -6.80
CA LEU A 201 -5.96 -0.32 -6.43
C LEU A 201 -6.16 1.19 -6.39
N PRO A 202 -7.41 1.68 -6.40
CA PRO A 202 -7.69 3.05 -6.00
C PRO A 202 -7.02 3.36 -4.65
N GLU A 203 -6.47 4.58 -4.51
CA GLU A 203 -5.78 5.03 -3.29
C GLU A 203 -6.65 4.99 -2.02
N THR A 204 -7.97 4.87 -2.16
CA THR A 204 -8.92 4.70 -1.05
C THR A 204 -9.03 3.25 -0.57
N GLN A 205 -8.43 2.29 -1.28
CA GLN A 205 -8.50 0.87 -0.98
C GLN A 205 -7.15 0.36 -0.48
N ALA A 206 -7.14 -0.16 0.76
CA ALA A 206 -5.91 -0.63 1.39
C ALA A 206 -5.48 -2.03 0.97
N LYS A 207 -6.37 -2.83 0.38
CA LYS A 207 -6.12 -4.26 0.23
C LYS A 207 -6.88 -4.90 -0.92
N ALA A 208 -6.18 -5.75 -1.67
CA ALA A 208 -6.74 -6.69 -2.63
C ALA A 208 -6.84 -8.08 -2.00
N SER A 209 -7.78 -8.90 -2.47
CA SER A 209 -7.92 -10.28 -2.02
C SER A 209 -8.18 -11.20 -3.21
N PHE A 210 -7.54 -12.36 -3.19
CA PHE A 210 -7.71 -13.41 -4.18
C PHE A 210 -8.01 -14.75 -3.48
N SER A 211 -8.92 -15.53 -4.06
CA SER A 211 -9.22 -16.89 -3.60
C SER A 211 -9.49 -17.80 -4.79
N HIS A 212 -9.01 -19.04 -4.72
CA HIS A 212 -9.27 -20.06 -5.73
C HIS A 212 -9.76 -21.36 -5.09
N THR A 213 -10.74 -22.00 -5.74
CA THR A 213 -11.27 -23.30 -5.33
C THR A 213 -10.70 -24.40 -6.21
N PHE A 214 -9.89 -25.27 -5.61
CA PHE A 214 -9.38 -26.49 -6.22
C PHE A 214 -10.35 -27.66 -5.97
N VAL A 215 -10.39 -28.61 -6.91
CA VAL A 215 -11.20 -29.84 -6.81
C VAL A 215 -10.35 -31.06 -7.18
N ASN A 216 -10.55 -32.17 -6.47
CA ASN A 216 -9.98 -33.48 -6.83
C ASN A 216 -11.10 -34.50 -6.82
N ASP A 217 -10.91 -35.50 -7.67
CA ASP A 217 -11.65 -36.76 -7.72
C ASP A 217 -11.01 -37.82 -6.79
#